data_AF-A0A2A9CR51-F1
#
_entry.id   AF-A0A2A9CR51-F1
#
_cell.length_a   1.000
_cell.length_b   1.000
_cell.length_c   1.000
_cell.angle_alpha   90.00
_cell.angle_beta   90.00
_cell.angle_gamma   90.00
#
_symmetry.space_group_name_H-M   'P 1'
#
loop_
_entity.id
_entity.type
_entity.pdbx_description
1 polymer ?
#
loop_
_entity_poly.entity_id
_entity_poly.type
_entity_poly.pdbx_seq_one_letter_code
_entity_poly.pdbx_strand_id
1 'polypeptide(L)'
;MERALAVARVFDEFPYLRPRRVGGDPARIKVTPSMEAVVEATGLPIDWLTVRRDEGDAMEFGEIDLSPGRGGWVGEQEDGEWAFSLTGHRIEQRWEADTVAESAAIAAVAAFFEGMVVAMDAAYGCVTPGLWRPRPLHTVVEAELPGVFWLNYFGPAFVGARPELATIVGARTLRTGGVLVQTSSEPWQPYEVGIPAWQSPLRAVFGAAVFEWVRPNPALPTIDEHVSASPGTQEMPWVAWQATKAANDRTRKHTAASKRLAAASLGRAQPTLPDDAVEWSTSFDLDDWREFARYLTRKLRGDLTTAIGKAVISVITTAPVDEEDSIILDTQLGPIRLGWFMDDEDVVDLYIWGPPLVSDLCDAWLA
;
A
#
# COMPACT_ATOMS: atom_id res chain seq x y z
N MET A 1 -0.60 -7.61 8.06
CA MET A 1 0.68 -7.43 8.81
C MET A 1 1.39 -8.77 8.99
N GLU A 2 0.72 -9.76 9.57
CA GLU A 2 1.29 -11.10 9.78
C GLU A 2 1.83 -11.74 8.49
N ARG A 3 1.12 -11.56 7.36
CA ARG A 3 1.59 -11.97 6.03
C ARG A 3 2.91 -11.30 5.62
N ALA A 4 3.10 -10.01 5.94
CA ALA A 4 4.35 -9.30 5.67
C ALA A 4 5.51 -9.81 6.51
N LEU A 5 5.27 -10.13 7.79
CA LEU A 5 6.26 -10.77 8.65
C LEU A 5 6.57 -12.20 8.15
N ALA A 6 5.58 -12.95 7.67
CA ALA A 6 5.77 -14.28 7.10
C ALA A 6 6.66 -14.24 5.84
N VAL A 7 6.41 -13.33 4.90
CA VAL A 7 7.26 -13.12 3.72
C VAL A 7 8.66 -12.65 4.12
N ALA A 8 8.77 -11.73 5.07
CA ALA A 8 10.05 -11.24 5.57
C ALA A 8 10.91 -12.34 6.22
N ARG A 9 10.28 -13.28 6.95
CA ARG A 9 10.96 -14.46 7.51
C ARG A 9 11.53 -15.37 6.44
N VAL A 10 10.82 -15.59 5.33
CA VAL A 10 11.35 -16.36 4.19
C VAL A 10 12.60 -15.67 3.62
N PHE A 11 12.58 -14.36 3.43
CA PHE A 11 13.77 -13.63 3.00
C PHE A 11 14.93 -13.67 4.01
N ASP A 12 14.64 -13.70 5.30
CA ASP A 12 15.67 -13.83 6.34
C ASP A 12 16.24 -15.25 6.47
N GLU A 13 15.48 -16.28 6.06
CA GLU A 13 15.97 -17.67 5.89
C GLU A 13 16.90 -17.80 4.67
N PHE A 14 16.72 -16.98 3.64
CA PHE A 14 17.54 -16.97 2.42
C PHE A 14 18.25 -15.61 2.17
N PRO A 15 19.23 -15.19 3.01
CA PRO A 15 19.81 -13.84 2.98
C PRO A 15 20.49 -13.40 1.68
N TYR A 16 20.85 -14.34 0.80
CA TYR A 16 21.47 -14.10 -0.51
C TYR A 16 20.41 -13.88 -1.62
N LEU A 17 19.15 -14.27 -1.39
CA LEU A 17 17.99 -13.93 -2.22
C LEU A 17 17.24 -12.68 -1.71
N ARG A 18 17.65 -12.15 -0.55
CA ARG A 18 17.01 -11.01 0.11
C ARG A 18 17.33 -9.67 -0.56
N PRO A 19 16.35 -8.80 -0.83
CA PRO A 19 16.61 -7.47 -1.36
C PRO A 19 17.50 -6.67 -0.41
N ARG A 20 18.51 -5.95 -0.94
CA ARG A 20 19.42 -5.12 -0.12
C ARG A 20 18.74 -3.83 0.40
N ARG A 21 17.71 -3.36 -0.31
CA ARG A 21 16.90 -2.17 0.02
C ARG A 21 15.43 -2.39 -0.37
N VAL A 22 14.54 -1.65 0.29
CA VAL A 22 13.08 -1.64 0.10
C VAL A 22 12.54 -0.20 0.23
N GLY A 23 11.27 -0.01 -0.12
CA GLY A 23 10.58 1.29 -0.16
C GLY A 23 10.40 1.81 -1.59
N GLY A 24 9.53 2.81 -1.75
CA GLY A 24 9.15 3.38 -3.04
C GLY A 24 10.31 4.05 -3.80
N ASP A 25 10.05 4.42 -5.06
CA ASP A 25 11.04 4.90 -6.01
C ASP A 25 11.62 6.30 -5.67
N PRO A 26 12.96 6.47 -5.52
CA PRO A 26 14.01 5.44 -5.43
C PRO A 26 14.12 4.83 -4.03
N ALA A 27 14.39 3.52 -3.94
CA ALA A 27 14.33 2.73 -2.70
C ALA A 27 15.27 3.25 -1.57
N ARG A 28 14.68 3.55 -0.41
CA ARG A 28 15.35 4.32 0.67
C ARG A 28 15.73 3.54 1.92
N ILE A 29 15.12 2.38 2.18
CA ILE A 29 15.23 1.67 3.46
C ILE A 29 16.18 0.47 3.29
N LYS A 30 17.16 0.33 4.19
CA LYS A 30 18.20 -0.70 4.12
C LYS A 30 17.76 -1.97 4.87
N VAL A 31 17.85 -3.13 4.21
CA VAL A 31 17.44 -4.44 4.77
C VAL A 31 18.63 -5.16 5.43
N THR A 32 19.21 -4.56 6.47
CA THR A 32 20.30 -5.19 7.23
C THR A 32 20.14 -4.97 8.73
N PRO A 33 20.23 -6.02 9.58
CA PRO A 33 20.59 -7.41 9.25
C PRO A 33 19.39 -8.33 8.92
N SER A 34 18.14 -7.85 9.08
CA SER A 34 16.90 -8.61 8.96
C SER A 34 15.84 -7.78 8.22
N MET A 35 14.99 -8.46 7.45
CA MET A 35 13.81 -7.92 6.79
C MET A 35 12.60 -7.93 7.71
N GLU A 36 12.46 -8.93 8.58
CA GLU A 36 11.42 -8.96 9.60
C GLU A 36 11.52 -7.73 10.50
N ALA A 37 12.72 -7.41 11.00
CA ALA A 37 12.98 -6.21 11.79
C ALA A 37 12.67 -4.89 11.05
N VAL A 38 12.80 -4.85 9.72
CA VAL A 38 12.40 -3.68 8.92
C VAL A 38 10.87 -3.57 8.84
N VAL A 39 10.17 -4.68 8.59
CA VAL A 39 8.70 -4.72 8.58
C VAL A 39 8.14 -4.33 9.95
N GLU A 40 8.70 -4.84 11.05
CA GLU A 40 8.30 -4.47 12.42
C GLU A 40 8.54 -2.98 12.72
N ALA A 41 9.71 -2.45 12.39
CA ALA A 41 10.08 -1.07 12.73
C ALA A 41 9.35 -0.01 11.88
N THR A 42 9.01 -0.33 10.64
CA THR A 42 8.40 0.61 9.69
C THR A 42 6.89 0.41 9.54
N GLY A 43 6.39 -0.78 9.86
CA GLY A 43 5.02 -1.20 9.59
C GLY A 43 4.71 -1.42 8.11
N LEU A 44 5.71 -1.42 7.22
CA LEU A 44 5.50 -1.57 5.77
C LEU A 44 5.13 -3.00 5.40
N PRO A 45 4.03 -3.23 4.67
CA PRO A 45 3.74 -4.52 4.08
C PRO A 45 4.46 -4.72 2.73
N ILE A 46 4.08 -5.82 2.08
CA ILE A 46 4.83 -6.48 1.01
C ILE A 46 4.92 -5.62 -0.27
N ASP A 47 3.94 -4.74 -0.50
CA ASP A 47 3.83 -3.80 -1.64
C ASP A 47 5.04 -2.85 -1.82
N TRP A 48 5.94 -2.80 -0.84
CA TRP A 48 7.10 -1.90 -0.80
C TRP A 48 8.43 -2.63 -0.99
N LEU A 49 8.41 -3.93 -1.29
CA LEU A 49 9.59 -4.79 -1.31
C LEU A 49 10.23 -4.90 -2.71
N THR A 50 10.29 -3.79 -3.45
CA THR A 50 10.90 -3.75 -4.78
C THR A 50 12.23 -3.01 -4.76
N VAL A 51 13.20 -3.56 -5.50
CA VAL A 51 14.48 -2.91 -5.78
C VAL A 51 14.35 -2.19 -7.11
N ARG A 52 14.64 -0.89 -7.15
CA ARG A 52 14.92 -0.20 -8.42
C ARG A 52 16.43 -0.09 -8.66
N ARG A 53 16.76 -0.30 -9.93
CA ARG A 53 18.07 -0.29 -10.57
C ARG A 53 18.90 0.97 -10.28
N ASP A 54 20.22 0.83 -10.30
CA ASP A 54 21.07 1.72 -11.11
C ASP A 54 22.40 1.05 -11.53
N GLU A 55 22.84 1.41 -12.74
CA GLU A 55 24.18 1.21 -13.34
C GLU A 55 24.82 -0.21 -13.37
N GLY A 56 24.68 -0.90 -14.52
CA GLY A 56 25.52 -2.05 -14.90
C GLY A 56 24.82 -3.14 -15.72
N ASP A 57 25.59 -3.91 -16.48
CA ASP A 57 25.11 -5.09 -17.26
C ASP A 57 24.84 -6.33 -16.38
N ALA A 58 24.94 -6.19 -15.05
CA ALA A 58 24.54 -7.17 -14.04
C ALA A 58 23.06 -6.95 -13.65
N MET A 59 22.23 -7.99 -13.72
CA MET A 59 20.79 -7.92 -13.41
C MET A 59 20.40 -8.77 -12.20
N GLU A 60 20.78 -8.31 -11.01
CA GLU A 60 20.08 -8.63 -9.75
C GLU A 60 18.78 -7.80 -9.65
N PHE A 61 17.57 -8.39 -9.71
CA PHE A 61 16.35 -7.65 -9.33
C PHE A 61 15.18 -8.50 -8.81
N GLY A 62 14.49 -7.99 -7.79
CA GLY A 62 13.20 -8.51 -7.32
C GLY A 62 12.12 -7.44 -7.41
N GLU A 63 10.99 -7.79 -8.01
CA GLU A 63 9.79 -6.97 -8.11
C GLU A 63 8.62 -7.67 -7.40
N ILE A 64 8.63 -7.57 -6.07
CA ILE A 64 7.53 -8.00 -5.21
C ILE A 64 6.40 -6.97 -5.29
N ASP A 65 5.48 -7.21 -6.20
CA ASP A 65 4.07 -6.87 -6.04
C ASP A 65 3.34 -8.16 -5.50
N LEU A 66 2.02 -8.26 -5.29
CA LEU A 66 1.42 -9.13 -4.25
C LEU A 66 0.13 -10.01 -4.51
N SER A 67 -0.10 -10.66 -5.66
CA SER A 67 -1.24 -11.63 -5.78
C SER A 67 -1.04 -12.77 -6.80
N PRO A 68 -1.96 -13.74 -6.80
CA PRO A 68 -2.91 -14.04 -5.73
C PRO A 68 -2.25 -15.03 -4.77
N GLY A 69 -2.69 -15.17 -3.52
CA GLY A 69 -3.94 -14.72 -2.92
C GLY A 69 -3.81 -14.07 -1.54
N ARG A 70 -4.78 -14.42 -0.68
CA ARG A 70 -5.51 -13.48 0.21
C ARG A 70 -5.49 -12.03 -0.27
N GLY A 71 -6.25 -11.79 -1.34
CA GLY A 71 -6.57 -10.44 -1.80
C GLY A 71 -7.24 -9.61 -0.70
N GLY A 72 -7.17 -8.29 -0.82
CA GLY A 72 -7.79 -7.39 0.14
C GLY A 72 -9.16 -6.90 -0.32
N TRP A 73 -10.04 -6.54 0.62
CA TRP A 73 -11.29 -5.84 0.32
C TRP A 73 -11.08 -4.31 0.32
N VAL A 74 -11.33 -3.62 -0.80
CA VAL A 74 -11.56 -2.16 -0.77
C VAL A 74 -13.04 -1.96 -0.46
N GLY A 75 -13.35 -1.27 0.64
CA GLY A 75 -14.69 -0.75 0.91
C GLY A 75 -14.80 0.67 0.38
N GLU A 76 -15.63 0.89 -0.63
CA GLU A 76 -15.98 2.21 -1.14
C GLU A 76 -17.43 2.50 -0.72
N GLN A 77 -17.70 3.74 -0.28
CA GLN A 77 -19.05 4.14 0.08
C GLN A 77 -19.68 4.91 -1.09
N GLU A 78 -20.61 4.26 -1.79
CA GLU A 78 -21.34 4.82 -2.94
C GLU A 78 -22.81 5.01 -2.52
N ASP A 79 -23.34 6.22 -2.66
CA ASP A 79 -24.70 6.62 -2.21
C ASP A 79 -25.06 6.25 -0.75
N GLY A 80 -24.06 6.07 0.10
CA GLY A 80 -24.21 5.70 1.51
C GLY A 80 -24.16 4.20 1.79
N GLU A 81 -24.21 3.34 0.76
CA GLU A 81 -24.01 1.90 0.87
C GLU A 81 -22.53 1.53 0.71
N TRP A 82 -22.08 0.44 1.36
CA TRP A 82 -20.70 -0.04 1.25
C TRP A 82 -20.58 -1.07 0.13
N ALA A 83 -19.94 -0.69 -0.97
CA ALA A 83 -19.49 -1.58 -2.01
C ALA A 83 -18.13 -2.18 -1.63
N PHE A 84 -17.96 -3.49 -1.81
CA PHE A 84 -16.72 -4.20 -1.49
C PHE A 84 -16.13 -4.84 -2.75
N SER A 85 -14.91 -4.46 -3.14
CA SER A 85 -14.17 -5.06 -4.24
C SER A 85 -12.94 -5.83 -3.75
N LEU A 86 -12.61 -6.97 -4.37
CA LEU A 86 -11.46 -7.80 -4.01
C LEU A 86 -10.28 -7.54 -4.95
N THR A 87 -9.10 -7.21 -4.40
CA THR A 87 -7.95 -6.75 -5.20
C THR A 87 -6.90 -7.83 -5.47
N GLY A 88 -6.48 -7.88 -6.75
CA GLY A 88 -5.26 -8.55 -7.22
C GLY A 88 -4.04 -7.62 -7.31
N HIS A 89 -2.87 -8.20 -7.63
CA HIS A 89 -1.48 -7.74 -7.55
C HIS A 89 -0.53 -8.88 -8.14
N ARG A 90 0.83 -8.88 -8.11
CA ARG A 90 1.73 -10.06 -8.46
C ARG A 90 3.23 -10.07 -7.97
N ILE A 91 3.78 -11.15 -7.38
CA ILE A 91 5.27 -11.28 -7.11
C ILE A 91 6.02 -11.70 -8.37
N GLU A 92 7.12 -11.00 -8.66
CA GLU A 92 8.19 -11.43 -9.57
C GLU A 92 9.57 -11.33 -8.91
N GLN A 93 10.45 -12.32 -9.09
CA GLN A 93 11.86 -12.20 -8.68
C GLN A 93 12.80 -12.80 -9.73
N ARG A 94 13.94 -12.14 -9.95
CA ARG A 94 14.98 -12.55 -10.88
C ARG A 94 16.35 -12.57 -10.20
N TRP A 95 17.16 -13.53 -10.62
CA TRP A 95 18.50 -13.77 -10.11
C TRP A 95 19.44 -13.94 -11.30
N GLU A 96 20.72 -13.64 -11.11
CA GLU A 96 21.73 -13.92 -12.14
C GLU A 96 21.96 -15.42 -12.25
N ALA A 97 22.19 -15.92 -13.47
CA ALA A 97 22.40 -17.35 -13.70
C ALA A 97 23.57 -17.91 -12.87
N ASP A 98 24.63 -17.13 -12.73
CA ASP A 98 25.83 -17.47 -11.96
C ASP A 98 25.55 -17.54 -10.44
N THR A 99 24.52 -16.84 -9.94
CA THR A 99 24.07 -16.96 -8.54
C THR A 99 23.40 -18.30 -8.25
N VAL A 100 22.91 -19.00 -9.28
CA VAL A 100 22.10 -20.22 -9.15
C VAL A 100 22.63 -21.40 -10.01
N ALA A 101 23.90 -21.35 -10.38
CA ALA A 101 24.57 -22.37 -11.20
C ALA A 101 24.94 -23.65 -10.41
N GLU A 102 25.00 -23.57 -9.08
CA GLU A 102 25.35 -24.70 -8.21
C GLU A 102 24.11 -25.48 -7.72
N SER A 103 24.23 -26.81 -7.59
CA SER A 103 23.13 -27.68 -7.14
C SER A 103 22.55 -27.30 -5.76
N ALA A 104 23.37 -26.72 -4.87
CA ALA A 104 22.92 -26.20 -3.58
C ALA A 104 22.00 -24.98 -3.74
N ALA A 105 22.31 -24.08 -4.70
CA ALA A 105 21.49 -22.90 -4.98
C ALA A 105 20.16 -23.28 -5.64
N ILE A 106 20.12 -24.29 -6.51
CA ILE A 106 18.89 -24.81 -7.12
C ILE A 106 17.91 -25.30 -6.04
N ALA A 107 18.38 -26.13 -5.10
CA ALA A 107 17.56 -26.61 -3.99
C ALA A 107 17.03 -25.47 -3.12
N ALA A 108 17.87 -24.45 -2.89
CA ALA A 108 17.51 -23.33 -2.04
C ALA A 108 16.57 -22.31 -2.74
N VAL A 109 16.62 -22.16 -4.06
CA VAL A 109 15.58 -21.43 -4.83
C VAL A 109 14.25 -22.17 -4.79
N ALA A 110 14.23 -23.51 -4.86
CA ALA A 110 12.99 -24.28 -4.72
C ALA A 110 12.38 -24.14 -3.32
N ALA A 111 13.20 -24.20 -2.26
CA ALA A 111 12.77 -23.99 -0.88
C ALA A 111 12.29 -22.55 -0.62
N PHE A 112 13.00 -21.55 -1.16
CA PHE A 112 12.58 -20.15 -1.12
C PHE A 112 11.23 -19.95 -1.84
N PHE A 113 11.07 -20.48 -3.05
CA PHE A 113 9.82 -20.40 -3.80
C PHE A 113 8.64 -21.04 -3.04
N GLU A 114 8.84 -22.23 -2.47
CA GLU A 114 7.85 -22.87 -1.59
C GLU A 114 7.49 -21.99 -0.38
N GLY A 115 8.50 -21.47 0.32
CA GLY A 115 8.31 -20.57 1.44
C GLY A 115 7.49 -19.35 1.06
N MET A 116 7.79 -18.72 -0.08
CA MET A 116 7.09 -17.56 -0.60
C MET A 116 5.63 -17.86 -0.96
N VAL A 117 5.35 -18.89 -1.76
CA VAL A 117 3.95 -19.22 -2.13
C VAL A 117 3.10 -19.61 -0.93
N VAL A 118 3.71 -20.17 0.12
CA VAL A 118 3.05 -20.47 1.39
C VAL A 118 2.87 -19.23 2.27
N ALA A 119 3.86 -18.34 2.33
CA ALA A 119 3.81 -17.11 3.12
C ALA A 119 2.80 -16.09 2.55
N MET A 120 2.68 -16.04 1.22
CA MET A 120 1.70 -15.19 0.51
C MET A 120 0.27 -15.73 0.54
N ASP A 121 0.08 -17.02 0.83
CA ASP A 121 -1.10 -17.80 0.43
C ASP A 121 -1.39 -17.69 -1.09
N ALA A 122 -0.47 -18.16 -1.92
CA ALA A 122 -0.58 -17.93 -3.35
C ALA A 122 -1.71 -18.76 -4.02
N ALA A 123 -2.24 -18.27 -5.13
CA ALA A 123 -3.18 -18.98 -6.02
C ALA A 123 -2.48 -19.57 -7.25
N TYR A 124 -1.44 -18.89 -7.73
CA TYR A 124 -0.53 -19.40 -8.74
C TYR A 124 0.88 -18.83 -8.51
N GLY A 125 1.89 -19.56 -8.95
CA GLY A 125 3.26 -19.06 -9.04
C GLY A 125 4.10 -19.93 -9.96
N CYS A 126 5.19 -19.41 -10.50
CA CYS A 126 6.11 -20.17 -11.35
C CYS A 126 7.56 -19.70 -11.25
N VAL A 127 8.51 -20.58 -11.57
CA VAL A 127 9.94 -20.25 -11.70
C VAL A 127 10.42 -20.59 -13.10
N THR A 128 10.96 -19.60 -13.82
CA THR A 128 11.39 -19.68 -15.22
C THR A 128 12.81 -19.15 -15.44
N PRO A 129 13.61 -19.71 -16.36
CA PRO A 129 14.83 -19.06 -16.84
C PRO A 129 14.53 -17.72 -17.53
N GLY A 130 15.28 -16.67 -17.18
CA GLY A 130 15.01 -15.28 -17.56
C GLY A 130 15.12 -14.91 -19.04
N LEU A 131 15.48 -15.86 -19.92
CA LEU A 131 15.46 -15.67 -21.38
C LEU A 131 14.05 -15.71 -21.96
N TRP A 132 13.10 -16.34 -21.27
CA TRP A 132 11.69 -16.15 -21.56
C TRP A 132 11.20 -14.89 -20.86
N ARG A 133 11.03 -13.80 -21.64
CA ARG A 133 9.99 -12.83 -21.34
C ARG A 133 8.70 -13.35 -21.96
N PRO A 134 7.70 -13.76 -21.18
CA PRO A 134 6.33 -13.63 -21.65
C PRO A 134 6.13 -12.17 -22.11
N ARG A 135 5.23 -11.96 -23.09
CA ARG A 135 4.71 -10.60 -23.36
C ARG A 135 4.21 -10.01 -22.03
N PRO A 136 4.31 -8.67 -21.81
CA PRO A 136 4.10 -8.06 -20.49
C PRO A 136 2.93 -8.71 -19.77
N LEU A 137 3.26 -9.38 -18.66
CA LEU A 137 2.34 -10.23 -17.91
C LEU A 137 1.27 -9.37 -17.24
N HIS A 138 0.27 -8.99 -18.03
CA HIS A 138 -1.05 -8.60 -17.54
C HIS A 138 -1.84 -9.83 -17.07
N THR A 139 -1.16 -10.92 -16.66
CA THR A 139 -1.77 -12.18 -16.24
C THR A 139 -2.41 -12.05 -14.88
N VAL A 140 -3.57 -11.39 -14.90
CA VAL A 140 -4.74 -11.85 -14.15
C VAL A 140 -4.80 -13.37 -14.35
N VAL A 141 -4.56 -14.13 -13.29
CA VAL A 141 -4.53 -15.61 -13.34
C VAL A 141 -5.88 -16.20 -13.78
N GLU A 142 -6.94 -15.39 -13.69
CA GLU A 142 -8.30 -15.64 -14.18
C GLU A 142 -8.46 -15.43 -15.71
N ALA A 143 -7.39 -15.05 -16.42
CA ALA A 143 -7.42 -14.75 -17.86
C ALA A 143 -6.54 -15.69 -18.71
N GLU A 144 -5.31 -15.98 -18.27
CA GLU A 144 -4.49 -17.07 -18.82
C GLU A 144 -3.42 -17.53 -17.80
N LEU A 145 -2.97 -18.78 -17.95
CA LEU A 145 -1.72 -19.26 -17.39
C LEU A 145 -0.56 -18.96 -18.36
N PRO A 146 0.55 -18.37 -17.89
CA PRO A 146 1.66 -17.97 -18.76
C PRO A 146 2.45 -19.14 -19.37
N GLY A 147 2.22 -20.37 -18.92
CA GLY A 147 2.86 -21.58 -19.45
C GLY A 147 3.01 -22.69 -18.41
N VAL A 148 3.90 -23.64 -18.71
CA VAL A 148 4.34 -24.68 -17.79
C VAL A 148 5.85 -24.54 -17.65
N PHE A 149 6.31 -24.26 -16.43
CA PHE A 149 7.70 -23.92 -16.12
C PHE A 149 8.38 -25.00 -15.27
N TRP A 150 9.61 -24.77 -14.80
CA TRP A 150 10.36 -25.74 -13.98
C TRP A 150 9.64 -26.05 -12.66
N LEU A 151 9.28 -24.99 -11.93
CA LEU A 151 8.37 -25.06 -10.78
C LEU A 151 7.08 -24.32 -11.16
N ASN A 152 5.95 -24.92 -10.82
CA ASN A 152 4.63 -24.32 -10.91
C ASN A 152 3.90 -24.61 -9.60
N TYR A 153 3.27 -23.63 -9.00
CA TYR A 153 2.44 -23.80 -7.83
C TYR A 153 1.00 -23.40 -8.16
N PHE A 154 0.06 -24.18 -7.64
CA PHE A 154 -1.38 -24.04 -7.87
C PHE A 154 -2.10 -24.02 -6.52
N GLY A 155 -2.83 -22.95 -6.22
CA GLY A 155 -3.52 -22.77 -4.94
C GLY A 155 -4.73 -23.69 -4.74
N PRO A 156 -5.38 -23.68 -3.56
CA PRO A 156 -6.45 -24.61 -3.23
C PRO A 156 -7.63 -24.62 -4.20
N ALA A 157 -8.00 -23.48 -4.82
CA ALA A 157 -9.06 -23.47 -5.83
C ALA A 157 -8.68 -24.17 -7.13
N PHE A 158 -7.42 -24.07 -7.57
CA PHE A 158 -6.92 -24.87 -8.69
C PHE A 158 -6.93 -26.37 -8.36
N VAL A 159 -6.55 -26.75 -7.14
CA VAL A 159 -6.57 -28.14 -6.68
C VAL A 159 -8.00 -28.68 -6.55
N GLY A 160 -8.95 -27.83 -6.09
CA GLY A 160 -10.38 -28.18 -6.05
C GLY A 160 -10.99 -28.34 -7.44
N ALA A 161 -10.62 -27.49 -8.40
CA ALA A 161 -11.08 -27.57 -9.79
C ALA A 161 -10.40 -28.69 -10.59
N ARG A 162 -9.17 -29.09 -10.22
CA ARG A 162 -8.34 -30.11 -10.87
C ARG A 162 -7.59 -30.98 -9.84
N PRO A 163 -8.28 -31.92 -9.17
CA PRO A 163 -7.65 -32.80 -8.16
C PRO A 163 -6.48 -33.63 -8.71
N GLU A 164 -6.45 -33.87 -10.02
CA GLU A 164 -5.40 -34.60 -10.73
C GLU A 164 -4.02 -33.95 -10.58
N LEU A 165 -3.94 -32.64 -10.28
CA LEU A 165 -2.69 -31.93 -10.00
C LEU A 165 -1.84 -32.62 -8.92
N ALA A 166 -2.48 -33.14 -7.87
CA ALA A 166 -1.81 -33.85 -6.78
C ALA A 166 -1.22 -35.21 -7.19
N THR A 167 -1.55 -35.72 -8.37
CA THR A 167 -1.10 -37.03 -8.89
C THR A 167 0.04 -36.92 -9.92
N ILE A 168 0.40 -35.70 -10.33
CA ILE A 168 1.48 -35.46 -11.30
C ILE A 168 2.83 -35.87 -10.69
N VAL A 169 3.70 -36.49 -11.49
CA VAL A 169 5.08 -36.81 -11.07
C VAL A 169 5.82 -35.52 -10.72
N GLY A 170 6.38 -35.45 -9.51
CA GLY A 170 6.99 -34.22 -8.98
C GLY A 170 6.02 -33.27 -8.29
N ALA A 171 4.75 -33.63 -8.14
CA ALA A 171 3.78 -32.88 -7.33
C ALA A 171 3.96 -33.12 -5.82
N ARG A 172 3.69 -32.09 -5.02
CA ARG A 172 3.61 -32.13 -3.56
C ARG A 172 2.56 -31.13 -3.06
N THR A 173 1.60 -31.62 -2.28
CA THR A 173 0.63 -30.77 -1.58
C THR A 173 1.31 -30.03 -0.43
N LEU A 174 1.06 -28.71 -0.34
CA LEU A 174 1.61 -27.83 0.70
C LEU A 174 0.58 -27.61 1.82
N ARG A 175 1.03 -27.04 2.95
CA ARG A 175 0.18 -26.82 4.15
C ARG A 175 -1.00 -25.87 3.93
N THR A 176 -1.01 -25.11 2.84
CA THR A 176 -2.12 -24.23 2.42
C THR A 176 -3.23 -24.99 1.69
N GLY A 177 -3.00 -26.24 1.27
CA GLY A 177 -3.90 -27.01 0.41
C GLY A 177 -3.59 -26.89 -1.09
N GLY A 178 -2.69 -25.98 -1.48
CA GLY A 178 -2.18 -25.90 -2.85
C GLY A 178 -1.18 -27.01 -3.19
N VAL A 179 -0.87 -27.18 -4.48
CA VAL A 179 0.08 -28.17 -5.00
C VAL A 179 1.24 -27.47 -5.70
N LEU A 180 2.47 -27.77 -5.27
CA LEU A 180 3.70 -27.44 -5.97
C LEU A 180 4.06 -28.60 -6.92
N VAL A 181 4.32 -28.31 -8.19
CA VAL A 181 4.72 -29.27 -9.22
C VAL A 181 6.10 -28.91 -9.76
N GLN A 182 7.07 -29.78 -9.51
CA GLN A 182 8.37 -29.76 -10.19
C GLN A 182 8.27 -30.60 -11.47
N THR A 183 8.40 -29.97 -12.63
CA THR A 183 8.21 -30.63 -13.93
C THR A 183 9.49 -31.28 -14.47
N SER A 184 10.65 -30.77 -14.07
CA SER A 184 11.97 -31.20 -14.54
C SER A 184 12.96 -31.27 -13.37
N SER A 185 13.90 -32.23 -13.44
CA SER A 185 15.09 -32.26 -12.57
C SER A 185 16.11 -31.18 -12.94
N GLU A 186 16.01 -30.59 -14.13
CA GLU A 186 16.93 -29.61 -14.68
C GLU A 186 16.21 -28.25 -14.83
N PRO A 187 16.53 -27.24 -13.99
CA PRO A 187 15.84 -25.95 -13.99
C PRO A 187 16.12 -25.08 -15.23
N TRP A 188 17.28 -25.29 -15.86
CA TRP A 188 17.86 -24.39 -16.86
C TRP A 188 17.84 -24.94 -18.29
N GLN A 189 16.95 -25.90 -18.59
CA GLN A 189 16.87 -26.46 -19.94
C GLN A 189 16.52 -25.37 -20.96
N PRO A 190 17.36 -25.14 -21.99
CA PRO A 190 16.97 -24.30 -23.12
C PRO A 190 15.82 -24.99 -23.86
N TYR A 191 14.83 -24.20 -24.29
CA TYR A 191 13.72 -24.73 -25.07
C TYR A 191 14.21 -25.21 -26.45
N GLU A 192 14.17 -26.52 -26.66
CA GLU A 192 14.17 -27.11 -28.01
C GLU A 192 12.88 -26.71 -28.76
N VAL A 193 12.89 -26.87 -30.10
CA VAL A 193 11.74 -26.50 -30.94
C VAL A 193 10.59 -27.50 -30.74
N GLY A 194 9.63 -27.17 -29.88
CA GLY A 194 8.43 -27.95 -29.63
C GLY A 194 7.83 -27.71 -28.25
N ILE A 195 6.81 -28.49 -27.88
CA ILE A 195 6.37 -28.60 -26.48
C ILE A 195 7.24 -29.67 -25.82
N PRO A 196 8.05 -29.34 -24.79
CA PRO A 196 8.87 -30.34 -24.11
C PRO A 196 8.01 -31.43 -23.47
N ALA A 197 8.48 -32.68 -23.50
CA ALA A 197 7.73 -33.83 -22.98
C ALA A 197 7.33 -33.68 -21.49
N TRP A 198 8.12 -32.95 -20.70
CA TRP A 198 7.84 -32.65 -19.30
C TRP A 198 6.65 -31.70 -19.07
N GLN A 199 6.20 -30.97 -20.11
CA GLN A 199 4.98 -30.14 -20.01
C GLN A 199 3.69 -30.94 -20.19
N SER A 200 3.76 -32.09 -20.88
CA SER A 200 2.57 -32.85 -21.31
C SER A 200 1.62 -33.24 -20.16
N PRO A 201 2.09 -33.67 -18.96
CA PRO A 201 1.18 -34.01 -17.86
C PRO A 201 0.35 -32.82 -17.36
N LEU A 202 0.98 -31.65 -17.14
CA LEU A 202 0.27 -30.44 -16.70
C LEU A 202 -0.66 -29.90 -17.80
N ARG A 203 -0.21 -29.90 -19.06
CA ARG A 203 -1.07 -29.50 -20.19
C ARG A 203 -2.27 -30.41 -20.37
N ALA A 204 -2.15 -31.70 -20.06
CA ALA A 204 -3.27 -32.65 -20.11
C ALA A 204 -4.33 -32.39 -19.02
N VAL A 205 -3.92 -31.98 -17.80
CA VAL A 205 -4.83 -31.65 -16.69
C VAL A 205 -5.64 -30.38 -16.96
N PHE A 206 -5.05 -29.38 -17.62
CA PHE A 206 -5.75 -28.12 -17.88
C PHE A 206 -6.40 -28.00 -19.27
N GLY A 207 -5.90 -28.71 -20.28
CA GLY A 207 -6.26 -28.48 -21.68
C GLY A 207 -5.60 -27.23 -22.28
N ALA A 208 -5.96 -26.89 -23.52
CA ALA A 208 -5.37 -25.75 -24.23
C ALA A 208 -5.91 -24.38 -23.75
N ALA A 209 -7.20 -24.31 -23.43
CA ALA A 209 -7.93 -23.06 -23.18
C ALA A 209 -7.43 -22.22 -21.99
N VAL A 210 -6.71 -22.83 -21.03
CA VAL A 210 -6.08 -22.05 -19.95
C VAL A 210 -4.88 -21.23 -20.41
N PHE A 211 -4.26 -21.59 -21.53
CA PHE A 211 -3.09 -20.92 -22.10
C PHE A 211 -3.49 -19.93 -23.21
N GLU A 212 -4.78 -19.59 -23.31
CA GLU A 212 -5.35 -18.68 -24.27
C GLU A 212 -5.97 -17.48 -23.54
N TRP A 213 -5.51 -16.27 -23.87
CA TRP A 213 -6.01 -15.03 -23.27
C TRP A 213 -7.50 -14.79 -23.55
N VAL A 214 -8.33 -14.93 -22.53
CA VAL A 214 -9.76 -14.58 -22.51
C VAL A 214 -10.10 -13.95 -21.16
N ARG A 215 -10.94 -12.91 -21.09
CA ARG A 215 -11.37 -12.33 -19.80
C ARG A 215 -12.89 -12.25 -19.69
N PRO A 216 -13.54 -12.91 -18.71
CA PRO A 216 -12.97 -13.93 -17.81
C PRO A 216 -12.68 -15.25 -18.56
N ASN A 217 -11.67 -16.01 -18.11
CA ASN A 217 -11.39 -17.35 -18.64
C ASN A 217 -12.08 -18.42 -17.78
N PRO A 218 -13.18 -19.06 -18.24
CA PRO A 218 -13.94 -20.03 -17.44
C PRO A 218 -13.20 -21.36 -17.22
N ALA A 219 -12.02 -21.56 -17.81
CA ALA A 219 -11.16 -22.70 -17.52
C ALA A 219 -10.27 -22.50 -16.29
N LEU A 220 -10.25 -21.29 -15.70
CA LEU A 220 -9.39 -20.88 -14.59
C LEU A 220 -10.22 -20.40 -13.38
N PRO A 221 -9.82 -20.76 -12.14
CA PRO A 221 -10.46 -20.23 -10.95
C PRO A 221 -10.25 -18.72 -10.80
N THR A 222 -11.26 -18.07 -10.25
CA THR A 222 -11.22 -16.66 -9.81
C THR A 222 -10.40 -16.48 -8.53
N ILE A 223 -10.05 -15.23 -8.24
CA ILE A 223 -9.40 -14.88 -6.95
C ILE A 223 -10.35 -15.15 -5.79
N ASP A 224 -11.65 -14.90 -5.97
CA ASP A 224 -12.69 -15.12 -4.98
C ASP A 224 -12.84 -16.60 -4.61
N GLU A 225 -12.78 -17.50 -5.60
CA GLU A 225 -12.75 -18.94 -5.38
C GLU A 225 -11.48 -19.37 -4.63
N HIS A 226 -10.30 -18.82 -4.96
CA HIS A 226 -9.07 -19.07 -4.22
C HIS A 226 -9.16 -18.60 -2.77
N VAL A 227 -9.63 -17.37 -2.52
CA VAL A 227 -9.77 -16.82 -1.17
C VAL A 227 -10.78 -17.63 -0.34
N SER A 228 -11.84 -18.13 -0.98
CA SER A 228 -12.85 -19.00 -0.35
C SER A 228 -12.33 -20.40 -0.01
N ALA A 229 -11.42 -20.95 -0.84
CA ALA A 229 -10.81 -22.27 -0.63
C ALA A 229 -9.57 -22.24 0.27
N SER A 230 -8.93 -21.08 0.42
CA SER A 230 -7.76 -20.85 1.26
C SER A 230 -8.05 -20.89 2.76
N PRO A 231 -7.10 -21.31 3.62
CA PRO A 231 -7.19 -21.16 5.08
C PRO A 231 -6.76 -19.77 5.57
N GLY A 232 -7.47 -19.19 6.55
CA GLY A 232 -7.12 -17.91 7.22
C GLY A 232 -8.25 -16.88 7.26
N THR A 233 -7.94 -15.66 7.70
CA THR A 233 -8.83 -14.48 7.68
C THR A 233 -8.56 -13.59 6.46
N GLN A 234 -9.54 -12.83 5.98
CA GLN A 234 -9.33 -11.85 4.90
C GLN A 234 -8.56 -10.62 5.45
N GLU A 235 -7.66 -10.03 4.66
CA GLU A 235 -6.95 -8.79 5.02
C GLU A 235 -7.61 -7.58 4.33
N MET A 236 -7.34 -6.36 4.82
CA MET A 236 -7.68 -5.12 4.11
C MET A 236 -6.46 -4.65 3.30
N PRO A 237 -6.60 -4.10 2.07
CA PRO A 237 -5.49 -3.58 1.28
C PRO A 237 -4.72 -2.51 2.04
N TRP A 238 -3.41 -2.45 1.82
CA TRP A 238 -2.57 -1.51 2.55
C TRP A 238 -2.93 -0.04 2.30
N VAL A 239 -3.24 0.32 1.06
CA VAL A 239 -3.63 1.71 0.71
C VAL A 239 -4.91 2.11 1.44
N ALA A 240 -5.92 1.22 1.48
CA ALA A 240 -7.14 1.43 2.26
C ALA A 240 -6.87 1.51 3.77
N TRP A 241 -5.93 0.70 4.29
CA TRP A 241 -5.48 0.81 5.67
C TRP A 241 -4.71 2.10 5.96
N GLN A 242 -3.91 2.60 5.03
CA GLN A 242 -3.19 3.87 5.14
C GLN A 242 -4.16 5.04 5.19
N ALA A 243 -5.14 5.10 4.29
CA ALA A 243 -6.21 6.10 4.31
C ALA A 243 -6.98 6.04 5.65
N THR A 244 -7.46 4.85 6.03
CA THR A 244 -8.15 4.61 7.31
C THR A 244 -7.30 5.04 8.51
N LYS A 245 -6.00 4.76 8.52
CA LYS A 245 -5.09 5.16 9.59
C LYS A 245 -4.82 6.66 9.58
N ALA A 246 -4.63 7.27 8.41
CA ALA A 246 -4.41 8.71 8.27
C ALA A 246 -5.62 9.49 8.79
N ALA A 247 -6.83 9.09 8.41
CA ALA A 247 -8.09 9.63 8.93
C ALA A 247 -8.17 9.45 10.46
N ASN A 248 -7.95 8.24 10.98
CA ASN A 248 -7.95 7.99 12.44
C ASN A 248 -6.87 8.82 13.19
N ASP A 249 -5.68 9.00 12.62
CA ASP A 249 -4.63 9.83 13.19
C ASP A 249 -4.97 11.33 13.11
N ARG A 250 -5.66 11.79 12.06
CA ARG A 250 -6.22 13.15 11.93
C ARG A 250 -7.28 13.40 13.01
N THR A 251 -8.32 12.56 13.09
CA THR A 251 -9.38 12.62 14.12
C THR A 251 -8.82 12.60 15.53
N ARG A 252 -7.78 11.77 15.80
CA ARG A 252 -7.10 11.72 17.10
C ARG A 252 -6.34 13.00 17.41
N LYS A 253 -5.64 13.58 16.43
CA LYS A 253 -4.93 14.86 16.59
C LYS A 253 -5.91 16.01 16.80
N HIS A 254 -6.99 16.06 16.03
CA HIS A 254 -8.08 17.04 16.17
C HIS A 254 -8.72 16.98 17.55
N THR A 255 -9.18 15.80 17.98
CA THR A 255 -9.72 15.59 19.33
C THR A 255 -8.76 16.09 20.42
N ALA A 256 -7.45 15.92 20.24
CA ALA A 256 -6.44 16.44 21.16
C ALA A 256 -6.23 17.96 21.05
N ALA A 257 -6.32 18.54 19.84
CA ALA A 257 -6.24 19.98 19.59
C ALA A 257 -7.46 20.71 20.18
N SER A 258 -8.68 20.24 19.91
CA SER A 258 -9.93 20.83 20.42
C SER A 258 -10.01 20.74 21.95
N LYS A 259 -9.52 19.64 22.56
CA LYS A 259 -9.34 19.55 24.02
C LYS A 259 -8.34 20.56 24.58
N ARG A 260 -7.22 20.82 23.88
CA ARG A 260 -6.27 21.88 24.28
C ARG A 260 -6.88 23.27 24.12
N LEU A 261 -7.67 23.49 23.07
CA LEU A 261 -8.34 24.77 22.83
C LEU A 261 -9.38 25.06 23.93
N ALA A 262 -10.24 24.09 24.24
CA ALA A 262 -11.20 24.19 25.33
C ALA A 262 -10.50 24.44 26.68
N ALA A 263 -9.38 23.75 26.96
CA ALA A 263 -8.60 23.95 28.18
C ALA A 263 -7.91 25.33 28.24
N ALA A 264 -7.40 25.84 27.11
CA ALA A 264 -6.75 27.15 27.02
C ALA A 264 -7.77 28.32 27.06
N SER A 265 -9.01 28.09 26.63
CA SER A 265 -10.11 29.06 26.71
C SER A 265 -10.90 28.99 28.03
N LEU A 266 -10.63 28.01 28.90
CA LEU A 266 -11.38 27.82 30.16
C LEU A 266 -11.19 29.02 31.09
N GLY A 267 -12.27 29.71 31.42
CA GLY A 267 -12.25 30.89 32.29
C GLY A 267 -11.75 32.18 31.63
N ARG A 268 -11.45 32.18 30.32
CA ARG A 268 -11.17 33.39 29.55
C ARG A 268 -12.47 34.18 29.34
N ALA A 269 -12.45 35.48 29.63
CA ALA A 269 -13.50 36.39 29.18
C ALA A 269 -13.45 36.47 27.65
N GLN A 270 -14.55 36.14 26.98
CA GLN A 270 -14.61 36.19 25.52
C GLN A 270 -14.65 37.65 25.05
N PRO A 271 -13.74 38.09 24.17
CA PRO A 271 -13.79 39.44 23.62
C PRO A 271 -15.06 39.63 22.78
N THR A 272 -15.49 40.89 22.65
CA THR A 272 -16.57 41.27 21.73
C THR A 272 -15.95 41.86 20.48
N LEU A 273 -16.46 41.48 19.29
CA LEU A 273 -16.10 42.17 18.04
C LEU A 273 -16.55 43.64 18.09
N PRO A 274 -15.80 44.56 17.49
CA PRO A 274 -16.24 45.95 17.35
C PRO A 274 -17.34 46.08 16.29
N ASP A 275 -18.16 47.13 16.39
CA ASP A 275 -19.30 47.36 15.49
C ASP A 275 -18.86 47.67 14.03
N ASP A 276 -17.60 48.08 13.83
CA ASP A 276 -16.98 48.35 12.53
C ASP A 276 -16.15 47.16 11.99
N ALA A 277 -16.34 45.95 12.54
CA ALA A 277 -15.65 44.76 12.07
C ALA A 277 -16.00 44.45 10.60
N VAL A 278 -14.97 44.31 9.78
CA VAL A 278 -15.04 43.95 8.36
C VAL A 278 -14.56 42.52 8.18
N GLU A 279 -15.17 41.80 7.24
CA GLU A 279 -14.76 40.46 6.82
C GLU A 279 -13.62 40.52 5.80
N TRP A 280 -12.64 39.66 6.00
CA TRP A 280 -11.67 39.23 4.99
C TRP A 280 -11.73 37.71 4.88
N SER A 281 -11.77 37.16 3.66
CA SER A 281 -11.87 35.72 3.44
C SER A 281 -11.09 35.23 2.22
N THR A 282 -10.54 34.02 2.31
CA THR A 282 -9.82 33.36 1.20
C THR A 282 -9.66 31.86 1.47
N SER A 283 -9.38 31.09 0.42
CA SER A 283 -9.07 29.66 0.48
C SER A 283 -7.55 29.44 0.52
N PHE A 284 -7.09 28.44 1.28
CA PHE A 284 -5.67 28.07 1.37
C PHE A 284 -5.45 26.56 1.32
N ASP A 285 -4.41 26.14 0.62
CA ASP A 285 -3.78 24.84 0.89
C ASP A 285 -3.27 24.82 2.35
N LEU A 286 -3.35 23.67 3.03
CA LEU A 286 -2.99 23.56 4.46
C LEU A 286 -1.53 23.94 4.77
N ASP A 287 -0.62 23.88 3.81
CA ASP A 287 0.75 24.36 3.98
C ASP A 287 0.87 25.90 3.86
N ASP A 288 0.15 26.54 2.93
CA ASP A 288 0.05 27.99 2.83
C ASP A 288 -0.66 28.59 4.05
N TRP A 289 -1.72 27.94 4.54
CA TRP A 289 -2.35 28.29 5.82
C TRP A 289 -1.33 28.30 6.97
N ARG A 290 -0.40 27.33 7.05
CA ARG A 290 0.65 27.33 8.09
C ARG A 290 1.62 28.50 7.94
N GLU A 291 1.91 28.95 6.72
CA GLU A 291 2.73 30.14 6.44
C GLU A 291 1.99 31.42 6.85
N PHE A 292 0.71 31.54 6.47
CA PHE A 292 -0.17 32.66 6.81
C PHE A 292 -0.42 32.77 8.32
N ALA A 293 -0.70 31.65 9.00
CA ALA A 293 -0.84 31.60 10.45
C ALA A 293 0.43 32.07 11.19
N ARG A 294 1.62 31.73 10.67
CA ARG A 294 2.91 32.27 11.15
C ARG A 294 3.06 33.76 10.88
N TYR A 295 2.49 34.29 9.81
CA TYR A 295 2.43 35.73 9.53
C TYR A 295 1.47 36.45 10.49
N LEU A 296 0.21 36.02 10.61
CA LEU A 296 -0.79 36.56 11.55
C LEU A 296 -0.26 36.58 12.99
N THR A 297 0.32 35.47 13.45
CA THR A 297 0.88 35.35 14.81
C THR A 297 1.98 36.39 15.09
N ARG A 298 2.84 36.70 14.11
CA ARG A 298 3.90 37.72 14.24
C ARG A 298 3.35 39.15 14.26
N LYS A 299 2.29 39.40 13.48
CA LYS A 299 1.72 40.72 13.20
C LYS A 299 0.67 41.15 14.24
N LEU A 300 -0.36 40.33 14.43
CA LEU A 300 -1.50 40.61 15.31
C LEU A 300 -1.17 40.30 16.78
N ARG A 301 -0.33 39.30 17.04
CA ARG A 301 0.08 38.87 18.38
C ARG A 301 -1.13 38.60 19.29
N GLY A 302 -1.08 38.98 20.57
CA GLY A 302 -2.13 38.67 21.55
C GLY A 302 -2.32 37.15 21.71
N ASP A 303 -3.57 36.69 21.72
CA ASP A 303 -3.95 35.28 21.88
C ASP A 303 -3.32 34.36 20.83
N LEU A 304 -3.01 34.86 19.62
CA LEU A 304 -2.32 34.08 18.59
C LEU A 304 -0.92 33.61 19.05
N THR A 305 -0.28 34.34 19.99
CA THR A 305 1.03 33.96 20.55
C THR A 305 0.95 33.07 21.79
N THR A 306 -0.25 32.86 22.35
CA THR A 306 -0.44 32.10 23.60
C THR A 306 -0.69 30.61 23.34
N ALA A 307 -1.15 29.87 24.36
CA ALA A 307 -1.63 28.50 24.18
C ALA A 307 -2.88 28.43 23.29
N ILE A 308 -3.70 29.48 23.26
CA ILE A 308 -4.95 29.54 22.47
C ILE A 308 -4.61 29.52 20.98
N GLY A 309 -3.78 30.45 20.48
CA GLY A 309 -3.36 30.49 19.08
C GLY A 309 -2.71 29.19 18.61
N LYS A 310 -1.83 28.60 19.43
CA LYS A 310 -1.22 27.29 19.13
C LYS A 310 -2.23 26.16 19.04
N ALA A 311 -3.27 26.17 19.89
CA ALA A 311 -4.32 25.17 19.84
C ALA A 311 -5.22 25.39 18.60
N VAL A 312 -5.63 26.63 18.31
CA VAL A 312 -6.43 27.03 17.14
C VAL A 312 -5.77 26.63 15.83
N ILE A 313 -4.49 26.95 15.63
CA ILE A 313 -3.77 26.58 14.40
C ILE A 313 -3.72 25.05 14.28
N SER A 314 -3.58 24.33 15.39
CA SER A 314 -3.62 22.87 15.41
C SER A 314 -5.01 22.29 15.17
N VAL A 315 -6.10 22.96 15.57
CA VAL A 315 -7.48 22.54 15.27
C VAL A 315 -7.70 22.63 13.77
N ILE A 316 -7.51 23.83 13.19
CA ILE A 316 -7.67 24.08 11.75
C ILE A 316 -6.83 23.10 10.92
N THR A 317 -5.55 22.93 11.25
CA THR A 317 -4.62 22.01 10.53
C THR A 317 -5.03 20.52 10.62
N THR A 318 -5.98 20.15 11.48
CA THR A 318 -6.41 18.75 11.67
C THR A 318 -7.91 18.54 11.59
N ALA A 319 -8.68 19.59 11.28
CA ALA A 319 -10.13 19.51 11.13
C ALA A 319 -10.51 18.48 10.05
N PRO A 320 -11.58 17.68 10.28
CA PRO A 320 -12.14 16.82 9.26
C PRO A 320 -12.84 17.66 8.18
N VAL A 321 -13.07 17.06 7.02
CA VAL A 321 -13.89 17.64 5.94
C VAL A 321 -15.30 17.97 6.47
N ASP A 322 -15.92 19.00 5.92
CA ASP A 322 -17.22 19.56 6.32
C ASP A 322 -17.27 20.19 7.74
N GLU A 323 -16.15 20.34 8.45
CA GLU A 323 -16.12 21.06 9.73
C GLU A 323 -16.06 22.58 9.52
N GLU A 324 -17.12 23.29 9.95
CA GLU A 324 -17.14 24.74 10.16
C GLU A 324 -17.12 25.08 11.66
N ASP A 325 -16.20 25.94 12.10
CA ASP A 325 -16.22 26.52 13.46
C ASP A 325 -15.48 27.88 13.49
N SER A 326 -15.63 28.64 14.57
CA SER A 326 -14.94 29.93 14.73
C SER A 326 -14.65 30.29 16.19
N ILE A 327 -13.65 31.15 16.38
CA ILE A 327 -13.22 31.62 17.71
C ILE A 327 -12.91 33.11 17.71
N ILE A 328 -13.29 33.79 18.80
CA ILE A 328 -12.91 35.19 19.03
C ILE A 328 -11.60 35.25 19.81
N LEU A 329 -10.59 35.89 19.23
CA LEU A 329 -9.23 36.06 19.72
C LEU A 329 -8.98 37.55 20.04
N ASP A 330 -8.28 37.84 21.14
CA ASP A 330 -7.84 39.20 21.45
C ASP A 330 -6.45 39.44 20.85
N THR A 331 -6.27 40.54 20.11
CA THR A 331 -5.02 40.84 19.38
C THR A 331 -4.57 42.28 19.63
N GLN A 332 -3.33 42.61 19.27
CA GLN A 332 -2.81 43.97 19.41
C GLN A 332 -3.49 44.99 18.49
N LEU A 333 -4.20 44.55 17.45
CA LEU A 333 -5.03 45.42 16.61
C LEU A 333 -6.50 45.45 17.05
N GLY A 334 -6.87 44.69 18.09
CA GLY A 334 -8.23 44.54 18.59
C GLY A 334 -8.75 43.10 18.49
N PRO A 335 -9.97 42.85 19.00
CA PRO A 335 -10.63 41.55 18.87
C PRO A 335 -10.88 41.15 17.42
N ILE A 336 -10.62 39.88 17.09
CA ILE A 336 -10.95 39.28 15.79
C ILE A 336 -11.76 38.00 16.01
N ARG A 337 -12.65 37.66 15.08
CA ARG A 337 -13.17 36.29 14.91
C ARG A 337 -12.37 35.66 13.79
N LEU A 338 -11.68 34.56 14.11
CA LEU A 338 -11.07 33.66 13.15
C LEU A 338 -11.99 32.46 13.00
N GLY A 339 -12.56 32.26 11.82
CA GLY A 339 -13.34 31.07 11.48
C GLY A 339 -12.76 30.34 10.28
N TRP A 340 -13.15 29.08 10.16
CA TRP A 340 -12.66 28.17 9.14
C TRP A 340 -13.78 27.23 8.68
N PHE A 341 -13.67 26.78 7.43
CA PHE A 341 -14.39 25.65 6.87
C PHE A 341 -13.40 24.74 6.14
N MET A 342 -13.54 23.43 6.28
CA MET A 342 -12.73 22.44 5.56
C MET A 342 -13.49 21.92 4.33
N ASP A 343 -13.17 22.46 3.16
CA ASP A 343 -13.79 22.07 1.88
C ASP A 343 -13.34 20.68 1.42
N ASP A 344 -12.06 20.34 1.61
CA ASP A 344 -11.54 18.99 1.38
C ASP A 344 -10.45 18.56 2.39
N GLU A 345 -9.67 17.51 2.09
CA GLU A 345 -8.62 17.04 2.99
C GLU A 345 -7.47 18.04 3.16
N ASP A 346 -7.14 18.84 2.15
CA ASP A 346 -5.95 19.68 2.08
C ASP A 346 -6.23 21.19 1.88
N VAL A 347 -7.49 21.59 1.63
CA VAL A 347 -7.92 22.99 1.47
C VAL A 347 -8.75 23.47 2.67
N VAL A 348 -8.43 24.67 3.17
CA VAL A 348 -9.21 25.38 4.20
C VAL A 348 -9.69 26.74 3.68
N ASP A 349 -11.00 26.97 3.76
CA ASP A 349 -11.60 28.28 3.62
C ASP A 349 -11.49 29.02 4.95
N LEU A 350 -10.85 30.19 4.94
CA LEU A 350 -10.60 30.99 6.13
C LEU A 350 -11.36 32.32 6.05
N TYR A 351 -12.02 32.69 7.14
CA TYR A 351 -12.66 33.99 7.28
C TYR A 351 -12.24 34.69 8.58
N ILE A 352 -11.88 35.97 8.46
CA ILE A 352 -11.39 36.81 9.55
C ILE A 352 -12.27 38.07 9.62
N TRP A 353 -13.02 38.20 10.71
CA TRP A 353 -13.74 39.44 11.03
C TRP A 353 -12.95 40.24 12.06
N GLY A 354 -12.69 41.51 11.80
CA GLY A 354 -11.99 42.39 12.73
C GLY A 354 -11.93 43.84 12.27
N PRO A 355 -11.26 44.73 13.01
CA PRO A 355 -11.03 46.12 12.60
C PRO A 355 -10.46 46.21 11.17
N PRO A 356 -10.76 47.25 10.37
CA PRO A 356 -10.32 47.35 8.98
C PRO A 356 -8.83 47.11 8.74
N LEU A 357 -7.97 47.57 9.67
CA LEU A 357 -6.51 47.34 9.66
C LEU A 357 -6.10 45.86 9.67
N VAL A 358 -6.98 44.94 10.08
CA VAL A 358 -6.77 43.49 10.01
C VAL A 358 -6.98 43.01 8.57
N SER A 359 -8.01 43.49 7.85
CA SER A 359 -8.20 43.19 6.43
C SER A 359 -7.01 43.67 5.60
N ASP A 360 -6.65 44.96 5.75
CA ASP A 360 -5.47 45.56 5.07
C ASP A 360 -4.20 44.72 5.28
N LEU A 361 -4.04 44.14 6.48
CA LEU A 361 -2.89 43.33 6.85
C LEU A 361 -2.89 41.93 6.23
N CYS A 362 -4.07 41.36 5.99
CA CYS A 362 -4.24 40.07 5.32
C CYS A 362 -4.10 40.20 3.81
N ASP A 363 -4.67 41.25 3.20
CA ASP A 363 -4.47 41.61 1.79
C ASP A 363 -2.98 41.85 1.49
N ALA A 364 -2.24 42.50 2.39
CA ALA A 364 -0.80 42.71 2.29
C ALA A 364 0.06 41.43 2.44
N TRP A 365 -0.54 40.24 2.60
CA TRP A 365 0.13 38.94 2.48
C TRP A 365 -0.13 38.26 1.13
N LEU A 366 -1.26 38.55 0.48
CA LEU A 366 -1.61 38.04 -0.85
C LEU A 366 -0.95 38.84 -2.02
N ALA A 367 -0.40 40.02 -1.72
CA ALA A 367 0.22 40.94 -2.68
C ALA A 367 1.76 40.86 -2.73
#